data_AF-A0A914ZA49-F1
#
_entry.id   AF-A0A914ZA49-F1
#
_cell.length_a   1.000
_cell.length_b   1.000
_cell.length_c   1.000
_cell.angle_alpha   90.00
_cell.angle_beta   90.00
_cell.angle_gamma   90.00
#
_symmetry.space_group_name_H-M   'P 1'
#
loop_
_entity.id
_entity.type
_entity.pdbx_description
1 polymer ?
#
loop_
_entity_poly.entity_id
_entity_poly.type
_entity_poly.pdbx_seq_one_letter_code
_entity_poly.pdbx_strand_id
1 'polypeptide(L)'
;MDWLIGDKPSLPVNSEDVHFIKTPKEYYATLLARIKTSKKRVIFSSLYLGTGDLELDLVNTLKEALETNPALKISILLDYLRGTRPSPEKSSATLLSSIADKAKVFFYHTPDLRGIKKNYLPAKFNEIVGLQHMKFYIFDDSVIISGANLSDQYFLNRQDRYVLIENNPKLVDFLENVFNTIAASSFQLKENGDLDLSDNCIHPFEGNKAAFCEHVSTQTQ
;
A
#
# COMPACT_ATOMS: atom_id res chain seq x y z
N MET A 1 -30.48 -7.76 -8.47
CA MET A 1 -29.51 -7.53 -7.37
C MET A 1 -29.32 -8.80 -6.54
N ASP A 2 -30.32 -9.68 -6.46
CA ASP A 2 -30.29 -10.92 -5.65
C ASP A 2 -29.16 -11.91 -6.01
N TRP A 3 -28.73 -11.98 -7.27
CA TRP A 3 -27.57 -12.81 -7.67
C TRP A 3 -26.23 -12.33 -7.09
N LEU A 4 -26.15 -11.06 -6.68
CA LEU A 4 -24.96 -10.44 -6.12
C LEU A 4 -24.86 -10.65 -4.61
N ILE A 5 -25.99 -10.88 -3.93
CA ILE A 5 -26.18 -10.89 -2.46
C ILE A 5 -26.58 -12.28 -1.94
N GLY A 6 -26.42 -13.36 -2.73
CA GLY A 6 -26.57 -14.74 -2.23
C GLY A 6 -25.54 -15.12 -1.15
N ASP A 7 -25.28 -16.43 -0.93
CA ASP A 7 -24.33 -17.02 0.06
C ASP A 7 -22.84 -16.62 -0.10
N LYS A 8 -22.55 -15.34 -0.34
CA LYS A 8 -21.20 -14.81 -0.37
C LYS A 8 -20.75 -14.47 1.04
N PRO A 9 -19.48 -14.76 1.38
CA PRO A 9 -18.90 -14.29 2.62
C PRO A 9 -19.06 -12.77 2.73
N SER A 10 -19.57 -12.29 3.86
CA SER A 10 -19.73 -10.86 4.14
C SER A 10 -19.12 -10.53 5.50
N LEU A 11 -18.56 -9.33 5.60
CA LEU A 11 -18.07 -8.78 6.85
C LEU A 11 -19.06 -7.69 7.29
N PRO A 12 -19.74 -7.84 8.43
CA PRO A 12 -20.70 -6.84 8.89
C PRO A 12 -19.98 -5.54 9.26
N VAL A 13 -20.61 -4.42 8.93
CA VAL A 13 -20.17 -3.07 9.27
C VAL A 13 -21.37 -2.32 9.84
N ASN A 14 -21.19 -1.64 10.98
CA ASN A 14 -22.22 -0.76 11.52
C ASN A 14 -22.31 0.50 10.65
N SER A 15 -23.51 0.87 10.21
CA SER A 15 -23.71 2.03 9.36
C SER A 15 -23.28 3.35 10.01
N GLU A 16 -23.33 3.44 11.33
CA GLU A 16 -22.92 4.63 12.09
C GLU A 16 -21.41 4.87 12.03
N ASP A 17 -20.62 3.81 11.84
CA ASP A 17 -19.16 3.86 11.73
C ASP A 17 -18.68 4.06 10.28
N VAL A 18 -19.59 4.29 9.32
CA VAL A 18 -19.26 4.52 7.90
C VAL A 18 -19.36 6.01 7.58
N HIS A 19 -18.22 6.60 7.21
CA HIS A 19 -18.11 8.01 6.90
C HIS A 19 -17.56 8.24 5.50
N PHE A 20 -18.22 9.11 4.73
CA PHE A 20 -17.77 9.51 3.40
C PHE A 20 -16.99 10.82 3.49
N ILE A 21 -15.70 10.78 3.17
CA ILE A 21 -14.87 11.99 3.08
C ILE A 21 -15.13 12.65 1.73
N LYS A 22 -15.37 13.96 1.70
CA LYS A 22 -15.97 14.62 0.53
C LYS A 22 -14.93 15.24 -0.40
N THR A 23 -13.80 15.70 0.14
CA THR A 23 -12.82 16.47 -0.63
C THR A 23 -11.39 15.89 -0.54
N PRO A 24 -10.53 16.15 -1.54
CA PRO A 24 -9.10 15.81 -1.49
C PRO A 24 -8.40 16.33 -0.23
N LYS A 25 -8.70 17.56 0.17
CA LYS A 25 -8.10 18.22 1.33
C LYS A 25 -8.53 17.56 2.64
N GLU A 26 -9.82 17.22 2.77
CA GLU A 26 -10.30 16.45 3.92
C GLU A 26 -9.68 15.06 3.96
N TYR A 27 -9.51 14.40 2.81
CA TYR A 27 -8.84 13.09 2.73
C TYR A 27 -7.40 13.18 3.25
N TYR A 28 -6.62 14.15 2.77
CA TYR A 28 -5.26 14.37 3.24
C TYR A 28 -5.20 14.70 4.74
N ALA A 29 -6.04 15.62 5.21
CA ALA A 29 -6.12 15.97 6.63
C ALA A 29 -6.50 14.77 7.51
N THR A 30 -7.41 13.92 7.02
CA THR A 30 -7.82 12.69 7.73
C THR A 30 -6.67 11.69 7.83
N LEU A 31 -5.89 11.49 6.75
CA LEU A 31 -4.69 10.65 6.81
C LEU A 31 -3.74 11.12 7.91
N LEU A 32 -3.37 12.41 7.91
CA LEU A 32 -2.45 12.97 8.91
C LEU A 32 -2.98 12.83 10.33
N ALA A 33 -4.26 13.16 10.55
CA ALA A 33 -4.88 13.05 11.87
C ALA A 33 -4.87 11.61 12.39
N ARG A 34 -5.18 10.64 11.53
CA ARG A 34 -5.23 9.22 11.90
C ARG A 34 -3.84 8.64 12.16
N ILE A 35 -2.83 9.02 11.39
CA ILE A 35 -1.43 8.63 11.68
C ILE A 35 -1.04 9.09 13.10
N LYS A 36 -1.30 10.36 13.42
CA LYS A 36 -0.91 10.97 14.71
C LYS A 36 -1.62 10.34 15.90
N THR A 37 -2.86 9.86 15.73
CA THR A 37 -3.63 9.25 16.82
C THR A 37 -3.46 7.75 16.95
N SER A 38 -2.96 7.06 15.91
CA SER A 38 -2.77 5.61 15.91
C SER A 38 -1.81 5.12 17.00
N LYS A 39 -2.13 3.99 17.62
CA LYS A 39 -1.40 3.44 18.76
C LYS A 39 -0.75 2.09 18.50
N LYS A 40 -1.31 1.27 17.62
CA LYS A 40 -0.88 -0.12 17.39
C LYS A 40 -0.33 -0.32 15.97
N ARG A 41 -1.08 0.08 14.94
CA ARG A 41 -0.71 -0.18 13.54
C ARG A 41 -1.14 0.93 12.59
N VAL A 42 -0.27 1.25 11.64
CA VAL A 42 -0.60 1.99 10.40
C VAL A 42 -0.19 1.13 9.23
N ILE A 43 -1.13 0.81 8.33
CA ILE A 43 -0.85 -0.01 7.14
C ILE A 43 -1.35 0.69 5.89
N PHE A 44 -0.44 1.02 4.98
CA PHE A 44 -0.77 1.67 3.71
C PHE A 44 -0.58 0.70 2.55
N SER A 45 -1.63 0.50 1.77
CA SER A 45 -1.55 -0.08 0.44
C SER A 45 -1.90 1.01 -0.57
N SER A 46 -1.03 1.29 -1.54
CA SER A 46 -1.30 2.25 -2.61
C SER A 46 -0.53 1.88 -3.87
N LEU A 47 -0.89 2.45 -5.03
CA LEU A 47 -0.12 2.20 -6.26
C LEU A 47 1.28 2.83 -6.16
N TYR A 48 1.34 4.06 -5.66
CA TYR A 48 2.60 4.79 -5.44
C TYR A 48 2.39 5.87 -4.39
N LEU A 49 3.52 6.38 -3.87
CA LEU A 49 3.60 7.58 -3.07
C LEU A 49 4.40 8.63 -3.85
N GLY A 50 3.82 9.81 -4.09
CA GLY A 50 4.46 10.88 -4.84
C GLY A 50 5.66 11.48 -4.10
N THR A 51 6.26 12.53 -4.66
CA THR A 51 7.53 13.08 -4.16
C THR A 51 7.49 14.59 -4.00
N GLY A 52 6.29 15.17 -3.92
CA GLY A 52 6.07 16.59 -3.66
C GLY A 52 6.09 16.89 -2.16
N ASP A 53 5.67 18.11 -1.84
CA ASP A 53 5.81 18.65 -0.48
C ASP A 53 4.80 18.01 0.49
N LEU A 54 3.57 17.69 0.04
CA LEU A 54 2.59 17.05 0.91
C LEU A 54 2.90 15.57 1.12
N GLU A 55 3.50 14.88 0.16
CA GLU A 55 3.97 13.52 0.39
C GLU A 55 5.16 13.48 1.35
N LEU A 56 6.05 14.47 1.29
CA LEU A 56 7.12 14.63 2.28
C LEU A 56 6.55 14.90 3.67
N ASP A 57 5.56 15.79 3.80
CA ASP A 57 4.85 16.07 5.06
C ASP A 57 4.12 14.83 5.61
N LEU A 58 3.52 14.01 4.74
CA LEU A 58 2.94 12.72 5.10
C LEU A 58 3.99 11.75 5.67
N VAL A 59 5.16 11.63 5.03
CA VAL A 59 6.26 10.77 5.50
C VAL A 59 6.84 11.28 6.81
N ASN A 60 7.01 12.59 6.96
CA ASN A 60 7.44 13.20 8.22
C ASN A 60 6.44 12.90 9.35
N THR A 61 5.14 12.96 9.06
CA THR A 61 4.09 12.61 10.04
C THR A 61 4.17 11.14 10.46
N LEU A 62 4.46 10.21 9.54
CA LEU A 62 4.70 8.79 9.86
C LEU A 62 5.95 8.63 10.75
N LYS A 63 7.02 9.36 10.43
CA LYS A 63 8.27 9.35 11.20
C LYS A 63 8.05 9.86 12.63
N GLU A 64 7.39 10.99 12.79
CA GLU A 64 7.03 11.55 14.10
C GLU A 64 6.18 10.59 14.94
N ALA A 65 5.25 9.87 14.31
CA ALA A 65 4.42 8.88 14.99
C ALA A 65 5.23 7.67 15.49
N LEU A 66 6.20 7.18 14.70
CA LEU A 66 7.14 6.13 15.11
C LEU A 66 8.04 6.58 16.28
N GLU A 67 8.49 7.83 16.26
CA GLU A 67 9.34 8.40 17.31
C GLU A 67 8.55 8.63 18.61
N THR A 68 7.30 9.08 18.52
CA THR A 68 6.43 9.35 19.67
C THR A 68 5.89 8.08 20.30
N ASN A 69 5.69 7.02 19.51
CA ASN A 69 5.14 5.75 19.97
C ASN A 69 6.00 4.57 19.48
N PRO A 70 6.99 4.13 20.27
CA PRO A 70 7.84 2.99 19.93
C PRO A 70 7.10 1.65 19.75
N ALA A 71 5.86 1.52 20.24
CA ALA A 71 5.04 0.33 20.04
C ALA A 71 4.26 0.33 18.71
N LEU A 72 4.19 1.48 18.03
CA LEU A 72 3.50 1.62 16.76
C LEU A 72 4.23 0.85 15.66
N LYS A 73 3.50 0.04 14.91
CA LYS A 73 4.03 -0.64 13.72
C LYS A 73 3.53 0.08 12.47
N ILE A 74 4.45 0.45 11.58
CA ILE A 74 4.10 1.01 10.27
C ILE A 74 4.50 0.02 9.18
N SER A 75 3.57 -0.30 8.28
CA SER A 75 3.81 -1.15 7.11
C SER A 75 3.23 -0.52 5.85
N ILE A 76 4.00 -0.50 4.77
CA ILE A 76 3.62 0.17 3.52
C ILE A 76 3.85 -0.80 2.36
N LEU A 77 2.90 -0.92 1.45
CA LEU A 77 2.97 -1.74 0.24
C LEU A 77 2.65 -0.87 -0.97
N LEU A 78 3.60 -0.78 -1.88
CA LEU A 78 3.50 -0.06 -3.15
C LEU A 78 3.73 -1.00 -4.33
N ASP A 79 3.37 -0.55 -5.53
CA ASP A 79 3.77 -1.23 -6.76
C ASP A 79 5.25 -0.94 -7.06
N TYR A 80 6.01 -1.97 -7.42
CA TYR A 80 7.44 -1.87 -7.67
C TYR A 80 7.75 -0.90 -8.82
N LEU A 81 7.06 -1.01 -9.95
CA LEU A 81 7.38 -0.20 -11.14
C LEU A 81 6.98 1.26 -10.94
N ARG A 82 5.84 1.51 -10.30
CA ARG A 82 5.39 2.87 -10.03
C ARG A 82 6.13 3.51 -8.86
N GLY A 83 6.48 2.75 -7.85
CA GLY A 83 7.14 3.24 -6.64
C GLY A 83 8.65 3.46 -6.77
N THR A 84 9.32 2.78 -7.72
CA THR A 84 10.75 2.97 -8.03
C THR A 84 11.01 3.93 -9.18
N ARG A 85 9.96 4.34 -9.92
CA ARG A 85 10.10 5.26 -11.05
C ARG A 85 10.67 6.60 -10.57
N PRO A 86 11.82 7.05 -11.09
CA PRO A 86 12.37 8.35 -10.74
C PRO A 86 11.50 9.48 -11.32
N SER A 87 11.29 10.52 -10.52
CA SER A 87 10.77 11.82 -10.94
C SER A 87 11.67 12.93 -10.39
N PRO A 88 12.16 13.81 -11.27
CA PRO A 88 13.53 13.89 -11.79
C PRO A 88 14.71 13.36 -10.95
N GLU A 89 14.62 13.26 -9.62
CA GLU A 89 15.69 12.72 -8.75
C GLU A 89 15.18 11.90 -7.55
N LYS A 90 13.86 11.88 -7.30
CA LYS A 90 13.25 11.17 -6.18
C LYS A 90 12.22 10.15 -6.67
N SER A 91 12.05 9.09 -5.90
CA SER A 91 11.00 8.07 -6.06
C SER A 91 10.32 7.82 -4.71
N SER A 92 9.23 7.04 -4.69
CA SER A 92 8.61 6.60 -3.43
C SER A 92 9.63 5.90 -2.54
N ALA A 93 10.48 5.05 -3.13
CA ALA A 93 11.54 4.33 -2.43
C ALA A 93 12.53 5.28 -1.75
N THR A 94 13.02 6.31 -2.45
CA THR A 94 13.97 7.26 -1.85
C THR A 94 13.35 8.13 -0.75
N LEU A 95 12.05 8.41 -0.81
CA LEU A 95 11.40 9.19 0.24
C LEU A 95 11.17 8.33 1.49
N LEU A 96 10.74 7.09 1.29
CA LEU A 96 10.42 6.14 2.35
C LEU A 96 11.66 5.50 2.99
N SER A 97 12.85 5.58 2.37
CA SER A 97 14.08 5.07 2.99
C SER A 97 14.38 5.74 4.33
N SER A 98 13.95 6.99 4.52
CA SER A 98 14.09 7.77 5.76
C SER A 98 13.36 7.19 6.98
N ILE A 99 12.46 6.23 6.77
CA ILE A 99 11.72 5.52 7.83
C ILE A 99 11.90 3.99 7.73
N ALA A 100 12.71 3.48 6.80
CA ALA A 100 12.83 2.05 6.51
C ALA A 100 13.56 1.26 7.62
N ASP A 101 14.24 1.94 8.53
CA ASP A 101 14.85 1.37 9.73
C ASP A 101 13.80 0.97 10.79
N LYS A 102 12.68 1.71 10.86
CA LYS A 102 11.61 1.54 11.86
C LYS A 102 10.28 1.06 11.27
N ALA A 103 10.06 1.24 9.98
CA ALA A 103 8.87 0.82 9.25
C ALA A 103 9.21 -0.28 8.24
N LYS A 104 8.23 -1.15 7.95
CA LYS A 104 8.37 -2.15 6.88
C LYS A 104 7.78 -1.61 5.58
N VAL A 105 8.61 -1.41 4.57
CA VAL A 105 8.16 -0.88 3.27
C VAL A 105 8.41 -1.93 2.20
N PHE A 106 7.36 -2.26 1.46
CA PHE A 106 7.31 -3.33 0.47
C PHE A 106 6.95 -2.80 -0.91
N PHE A 107 7.51 -3.43 -1.94
CA PHE A 107 7.28 -3.13 -3.34
C PHE A 107 6.90 -4.42 -4.07
N TYR A 108 5.62 -4.56 -4.42
CA TYR A 108 5.12 -5.73 -5.13
C TYR A 108 5.40 -5.61 -6.62
N HIS A 109 5.95 -6.66 -7.21
CA HIS A 109 6.14 -6.76 -8.65
C HIS A 109 5.24 -7.84 -9.23
N THR A 110 4.34 -7.45 -10.14
CA THR A 110 3.44 -8.41 -10.79
C THR A 110 4.22 -9.49 -11.54
N PRO A 111 3.97 -10.79 -11.28
CA PRO A 111 4.74 -11.89 -11.86
C PRO A 111 4.53 -12.11 -13.36
N ASP A 112 3.52 -11.48 -13.97
CA ASP A 112 3.25 -11.59 -15.41
C ASP A 112 4.17 -10.68 -16.26
N LEU A 113 4.90 -9.78 -15.61
CA LEU A 113 5.92 -8.93 -16.22
C LEU A 113 7.30 -9.61 -16.15
N ARG A 114 7.57 -10.58 -17.05
CA ARG A 114 8.85 -11.33 -17.14
C ARG A 114 9.55 -11.20 -18.50
N GLY A 115 10.89 -11.35 -18.48
CA GLY A 115 11.73 -11.58 -19.66
C GLY A 115 11.92 -10.37 -20.60
N ILE A 116 12.42 -10.64 -21.82
CA ILE A 116 12.80 -9.65 -22.88
C ILE A 116 11.66 -8.67 -23.23
N LYS A 117 10.40 -9.00 -22.89
CA LYS A 117 9.25 -8.07 -23.01
C LYS A 117 9.44 -6.78 -22.20
N LYS A 118 10.18 -6.79 -21.09
CA LYS A 118 10.54 -5.60 -20.29
C LYS A 118 11.39 -4.59 -21.06
N ASN A 119 12.25 -5.06 -21.97
CA ASN A 119 13.19 -4.20 -22.72
C ASN A 119 12.59 -3.58 -23.99
N TYR A 120 11.49 -4.14 -24.50
CA TYR A 120 10.85 -3.67 -25.75
C TYR A 120 9.48 -3.01 -25.55
N LEU A 121 8.86 -3.15 -24.37
CA LEU A 121 7.57 -2.51 -24.09
C LEU A 121 7.79 -1.11 -23.49
N PRO A 122 7.25 -0.04 -24.12
CA PRO A 122 7.23 1.29 -23.51
C PRO A 122 6.58 1.23 -22.13
N ALA A 123 7.04 2.03 -21.17
CA ALA A 123 6.55 2.03 -19.78
C ALA A 123 5.01 2.06 -19.64
N LYS A 124 4.31 2.67 -20.62
CA LYS A 124 2.84 2.72 -20.70
C LYS A 124 2.17 1.36 -20.92
N PHE A 125 2.82 0.41 -21.57
CA PHE A 125 2.27 -0.93 -21.82
C PHE A 125 2.52 -1.89 -20.66
N ASN A 126 3.53 -1.66 -19.81
CA ASN A 126 3.70 -2.41 -18.56
C ASN A 126 2.52 -2.20 -17.61
N GLU A 127 1.86 -1.04 -17.66
CA GLU A 127 0.66 -0.74 -16.87
C GLU A 127 -0.55 -1.61 -17.25
N ILE A 128 -0.57 -2.17 -18.46
CA ILE A 128 -1.66 -3.01 -18.98
C ILE A 128 -1.51 -4.48 -18.54
N VAL A 129 -0.28 -4.91 -18.22
CA VAL A 129 0.03 -6.33 -17.92
C VAL A 129 -0.27 -6.70 -16.45
N GLY A 130 -0.55 -5.70 -15.60
CA GLY A 130 -1.06 -5.87 -14.24
C GLY A 130 -0.21 -5.12 -13.21
N LEU A 131 -0.83 -4.19 -12.48
CA LEU A 131 -0.22 -3.50 -11.34
C LEU A 131 -1.01 -3.85 -10.08
N GLN A 132 -0.36 -3.77 -8.91
CA GLN A 132 -1.10 -3.78 -7.66
C GLN A 132 -1.88 -2.45 -7.54
N HIS A 133 -3.20 -2.53 -7.36
CA HIS A 133 -4.08 -1.36 -7.33
C HIS A 133 -4.86 -1.19 -6.02
N MET A 134 -4.55 -2.00 -5.01
CA MET A 134 -5.19 -1.92 -3.71
C MET A 134 -4.89 -0.58 -3.04
N LYS A 135 -5.94 0.07 -2.56
CA LYS A 135 -5.87 1.40 -1.94
C LYS A 135 -6.70 1.38 -0.67
N PHE A 136 -6.03 0.97 0.40
CA PHE A 136 -6.58 1.03 1.74
C PHE A 136 -5.51 1.52 2.71
N TYR A 137 -5.96 2.27 3.70
CA TYR A 137 -5.11 2.93 4.68
C TYR A 137 -5.69 2.63 6.06
N ILE A 138 -5.05 1.70 6.77
CA ILE A 138 -5.46 1.20 8.08
C ILE A 138 -4.80 2.04 9.17
N PHE A 139 -5.59 2.32 10.21
CA PHE A 139 -5.22 3.03 11.41
C PHE A 139 -5.86 2.30 12.59
N ASP A 140 -5.09 1.48 13.29
CA ASP A 140 -5.57 0.59 14.34
C ASP A 140 -6.75 -0.29 13.88
N ASP A 141 -7.97 -0.01 14.32
CA ASP A 141 -9.19 -0.77 13.98
C ASP A 141 -10.10 -0.02 12.99
N SER A 142 -9.56 1.02 12.34
CA SER A 142 -10.24 1.80 11.31
C SER A 142 -9.51 1.68 9.97
N VAL A 143 -10.23 1.84 8.86
CA VAL A 143 -9.66 1.81 7.50
C VAL A 143 -10.29 2.85 6.60
N ILE A 144 -9.48 3.52 5.80
CA ILE A 144 -9.93 4.31 4.65
C ILE A 144 -9.76 3.47 3.40
N ILE A 145 -10.84 3.23 2.66
CA ILE A 145 -10.81 2.63 1.33
C ILE A 145 -11.01 3.74 0.30
N SER A 146 -10.15 3.83 -0.70
CA SER A 146 -10.21 4.91 -1.67
C SER A 146 -9.76 4.50 -3.08
N GLY A 147 -10.15 5.26 -4.11
CA GLY A 147 -9.51 5.21 -5.44
C GLY A 147 -8.24 6.06 -5.55
N ALA A 148 -7.97 6.93 -4.57
CA ALA A 148 -6.87 7.89 -4.59
C ALA A 148 -5.52 7.29 -4.20
N ASN A 149 -4.48 7.65 -4.96
CA ASN A 149 -3.09 7.38 -4.58
C ASN A 149 -2.59 8.43 -3.58
N LEU A 150 -1.43 8.17 -2.97
CA LEU A 150 -0.77 9.12 -2.08
C LEU A 150 0.02 10.14 -2.90
N SER A 151 -0.63 11.19 -3.41
CA SER A 151 0.09 12.26 -4.11
C SER A 151 -0.58 13.63 -4.03
N ASP A 152 0.18 14.70 -4.22
CA ASP A 152 -0.24 16.11 -4.21
C ASP A 152 -1.54 16.35 -4.99
N GLN A 153 -1.64 15.79 -6.19
CA GLN A 153 -2.86 15.93 -7.01
C GLN A 153 -4.09 15.39 -6.27
N TYR A 154 -3.98 14.23 -5.65
CA TYR A 154 -5.04 13.57 -4.88
C TYR A 154 -5.26 14.17 -3.49
N PHE A 155 -4.33 14.98 -3.00
CA PHE A 155 -4.45 15.71 -1.74
C PHE A 155 -5.05 17.10 -1.91
N LEU A 156 -4.94 17.69 -3.11
CA LEU A 156 -5.37 19.06 -3.37
C LEU A 156 -6.59 19.16 -4.29
N ASN A 157 -6.52 18.55 -5.48
CA ASN A 157 -7.34 18.98 -6.61
C ASN A 157 -8.07 17.83 -7.33
N ARG A 158 -7.59 16.60 -7.20
CA ARG A 158 -8.15 15.41 -7.85
C ARG A 158 -9.03 14.65 -6.88
N GLN A 159 -10.33 14.85 -7.03
CA GLN A 159 -11.34 14.16 -6.23
C GLN A 159 -11.48 12.69 -6.64
N ASP A 160 -11.53 11.83 -5.65
CA ASP A 160 -11.87 10.42 -5.76
C ASP A 160 -12.96 10.07 -4.71
N ARG A 161 -13.27 8.79 -4.54
CA ARG A 161 -14.14 8.30 -3.48
C ARG A 161 -13.30 7.86 -2.29
N TYR A 162 -13.78 8.18 -1.10
CA TYR A 162 -13.09 7.88 0.15
C TYR A 162 -14.14 7.42 1.16
N VAL A 163 -14.03 6.19 1.62
CA VAL A 163 -14.90 5.63 2.64
C VAL A 163 -14.04 5.30 3.85
N LEU A 164 -14.23 6.04 4.93
CA LEU A 164 -13.68 5.72 6.24
C LEU A 164 -14.67 4.78 6.94
N ILE A 165 -14.18 3.64 7.37
CA ILE A 165 -14.90 2.68 8.19
C ILE A 165 -14.16 2.60 9.53
N GLU A 166 -14.85 2.93 10.60
CA GLU A 166 -14.28 2.95 11.94
C GLU A 166 -14.64 1.71 12.75
N ASN A 167 -13.87 1.46 13.81
CA ASN A 167 -14.21 0.50 14.87
C ASN A 167 -14.53 -0.92 14.36
N ASN A 168 -13.86 -1.38 13.30
CA ASN A 168 -14.12 -2.68 12.67
C ASN A 168 -12.86 -3.54 12.60
N PRO A 169 -12.44 -4.15 13.74
CA PRO A 169 -11.24 -4.98 13.78
C PRO A 169 -11.32 -6.17 12.83
N LYS A 170 -12.49 -6.79 12.64
CA LYS A 170 -12.65 -7.94 11.73
C LYS A 170 -12.35 -7.59 10.27
N LEU A 171 -12.83 -6.44 9.80
CA LEU A 171 -12.52 -5.94 8.45
C LEU A 171 -11.04 -5.59 8.32
N VAL A 172 -10.49 -4.92 9.32
CA VAL A 172 -9.08 -4.51 9.30
C VAL A 172 -8.16 -5.72 9.33
N ASP A 173 -8.39 -6.70 10.19
CA ASP A 173 -7.59 -7.92 10.29
C ASP A 173 -7.63 -8.73 8.99
N PHE A 174 -8.79 -8.78 8.32
CA PHE A 174 -8.91 -9.37 6.99
C PHE A 174 -8.03 -8.64 5.95
N LEU A 175 -8.10 -7.31 5.89
CA LEU A 175 -7.30 -6.51 4.96
C LEU A 175 -5.80 -6.58 5.27
N GLU A 176 -5.42 -6.63 6.55
CA GLU A 176 -4.05 -6.85 6.98
C GLU A 176 -3.55 -8.24 6.56
N ASN A 177 -4.37 -9.29 6.64
CA ASN A 177 -3.97 -10.61 6.14
C ASN A 177 -3.74 -10.60 4.62
N VAL A 178 -4.58 -9.91 3.85
CA VAL A 178 -4.37 -9.70 2.41
C VAL A 178 -3.06 -8.94 2.17
N PHE A 179 -2.81 -7.88 2.93
CA PHE A 179 -1.57 -7.12 2.89
C PHE A 179 -0.35 -8.02 3.15
N ASN A 180 -0.36 -8.76 4.25
CA ASN A 180 0.76 -9.60 4.70
C ASN A 180 1.09 -10.70 3.68
N THR A 181 0.05 -11.30 3.10
CA THR A 181 0.19 -12.28 2.01
C THR A 181 0.98 -11.71 0.84
N ILE A 182 0.61 -10.50 0.37
CA ILE A 182 1.25 -9.88 -0.78
C ILE A 182 2.66 -9.37 -0.41
N ALA A 183 2.80 -8.79 0.77
CA ALA A 183 4.07 -8.30 1.31
C ALA A 183 5.12 -9.41 1.44
N ALA A 184 4.71 -10.62 1.84
CA ALA A 184 5.61 -11.76 1.98
C ALA A 184 6.29 -12.18 0.66
N SER A 185 5.66 -11.88 -0.47
CA SER A 185 6.18 -12.14 -1.83
C SER A 185 6.66 -10.87 -2.56
N SER A 186 6.91 -9.79 -1.82
CA SER A 186 7.33 -8.49 -2.34
C SER A 186 8.79 -8.18 -2.00
N PHE A 187 9.39 -7.24 -2.74
CA PHE A 187 10.68 -6.65 -2.36
C PHE A 187 10.48 -5.80 -1.10
N GLN A 188 11.45 -5.78 -0.20
CA GLN A 188 11.48 -4.93 0.98
C GLN A 188 12.57 -3.87 0.85
N LEU A 189 12.22 -2.63 1.14
CA LEU A 189 13.15 -1.49 1.16
C LEU A 189 14.03 -1.56 2.41
N LYS A 190 15.33 -1.38 2.19
CA LYS A 190 16.34 -1.25 3.23
C LYS A 190 16.65 0.23 3.50
N GLU A 191 17.29 0.50 4.64
CA GLU A 191 17.70 1.84 5.05
C GLU A 191 18.65 2.50 4.04
N ASN A 192 19.52 1.72 3.39
CA ASN A 192 20.44 2.20 2.36
C ASN A 192 19.75 2.52 1.02
N GLY A 193 18.43 2.29 0.91
CA GLY A 193 17.65 2.52 -0.31
C GLY A 193 17.56 1.31 -1.25
N ASP A 194 18.24 0.21 -0.96
CA ASP A 194 18.18 -1.01 -1.76
C ASP A 194 16.86 -1.77 -1.55
N LEU A 195 16.48 -2.56 -2.56
CA LEU A 195 15.29 -3.40 -2.55
C LEU A 195 15.69 -4.87 -2.60
N ASP A 196 15.55 -5.55 -1.48
CA ASP A 196 15.86 -6.98 -1.37
C ASP A 196 14.58 -7.81 -1.33
N LEU A 197 14.64 -9.03 -1.86
CA LEU A 197 13.58 -10.00 -1.61
C LEU A 197 13.73 -10.59 -0.20
N SER A 198 12.62 -10.99 0.40
CA SER A 198 12.63 -11.77 1.64
C SER A 198 13.39 -13.09 1.44
N ASP A 199 14.09 -13.54 2.48
CA ASP A 199 14.80 -14.82 2.47
C ASP A 199 13.81 -15.94 2.14
N ASN A 200 14.17 -16.81 1.18
CA ASN A 200 13.35 -17.88 0.60
C ASN A 200 12.24 -17.47 -0.39
N CYS A 201 12.15 -16.19 -0.76
CA CYS A 201 11.24 -15.77 -1.83
C CYS A 201 11.83 -16.08 -3.21
N ILE A 202 11.02 -16.70 -4.08
CA ILE A 202 11.41 -16.90 -5.47
C ILE A 202 11.32 -15.55 -6.19
N HIS A 203 12.36 -15.18 -6.90
CA HIS A 203 12.40 -13.89 -7.57
C HIS A 203 11.19 -13.72 -8.52
N PRO A 204 10.36 -12.66 -8.38
CA PRO A 204 9.06 -12.56 -9.05
C PRO A 204 9.15 -12.40 -10.57
N PHE A 205 10.30 -11.95 -11.11
CA PHE A 205 10.55 -11.92 -12.55
C PHE A 205 11.77 -12.70 -13.07
N GLU A 206 12.80 -12.96 -12.25
CA GLU A 206 13.97 -13.76 -12.64
C GLU A 206 13.85 -15.25 -12.30
N GLY A 207 13.03 -15.60 -11.30
CA GLY A 207 12.83 -16.99 -10.86
C GLY A 207 11.90 -17.81 -11.77
N ASN A 208 11.59 -19.06 -11.40
CA ASN A 208 10.61 -19.87 -12.13
C ASN A 208 9.17 -19.40 -11.81
N LYS A 209 8.31 -19.21 -12.83
CA LYS A 209 6.93 -18.72 -12.65
C LYS A 209 6.03 -19.71 -11.90
N ALA A 210 6.07 -20.99 -12.25
CA ALA A 210 5.24 -22.01 -11.61
C ALA A 210 5.60 -22.15 -10.14
N ALA A 211 6.91 -22.21 -9.84
CA ALA A 211 7.40 -22.28 -8.47
C ALA A 211 7.05 -21.01 -7.66
N PHE A 212 7.09 -19.81 -8.26
CA PHE A 212 6.61 -18.58 -7.61
C PHE A 212 5.12 -18.67 -7.27
N CYS A 213 4.28 -19.04 -8.24
CA CYS A 213 2.83 -19.16 -8.02
C CYS A 213 2.50 -20.21 -6.95
N GLU A 214 3.21 -21.34 -6.94
CA GLU A 214 3.09 -22.38 -5.91
C GLU A 214 3.49 -21.83 -4.53
N HIS A 215 4.63 -21.15 -4.43
CA HIS A 215 5.09 -20.52 -3.19
C HIS A 215 4.07 -19.52 -2.61
N VAL A 216 3.53 -18.62 -3.43
CA VAL A 216 2.48 -17.67 -3.01
C VAL A 216 1.22 -18.41 -2.56
N SER A 217 0.84 -19.48 -3.27
CA SER A 217 -0.35 -20.28 -2.94
C SER A 217 -0.20 -21.06 -1.63
N THR A 218 1.01 -21.47 -1.26
CA THR A 218 1.28 -22.14 0.02
C THR A 218 1.27 -21.19 1.22
N GLN A 219 1.49 -19.89 1.01
CA GLN A 219 1.44 -18.88 2.07
C GLN A 219 0.02 -18.32 2.31
N THR A 220 -0.94 -18.67 1.46
CA THR A 220 -2.34 -18.21 1.54
C THR A 220 -3.29 -19.21 2.21
N GLN A 221 -2.80 -20.39 2.58
CA GLN A 221 -3.54 -21.42 3.34
C GLN A 221 -3.35 -21.26 4.84
#